data_AF-A0A5R9E4T4-F1
#
_entry.id   AF-A0A5R9E4T4-F1
#
_cell.length_a   1.000
_cell.length_b   1.000
_cell.length_c   1.000
_cell.angle_alpha   90.00
_cell.angle_beta   90.00
_cell.angle_gamma   90.00
#
_symmetry.space_group_name_H-M   'P 1'
#
loop_
_entity.id
_entity.type
_entity.pdbx_description
1 polymer ?
#
loop_
_entity_poly.entity_id
_entity_poly.type
_entity_poly.pdbx_seq_one_letter_code
_entity_poly.pdbx_strand_id
1 'polypeptide(L)'
;MALKFLGIWPNTPDDGSPTIWLEEETGDLIIQSWKADEETLRQAQEAGSVPGHSTDVPEHETVIRLPANMLQFIPRPDSEVNGGNSGT
;
A
#
# COMPACT_ATOMS: atom_id res chain seq x y z
N MET A 1 -13.46 -16.15 -3.26
CA MET A 1 -13.01 -14.89 -2.66
C MET A 1 -13.02 -14.98 -1.14
N ALA A 2 -11.84 -15.18 -0.55
CA ALA A 2 -11.61 -15.09 0.88
C ALA A 2 -10.66 -13.91 1.15
N LEU A 3 -11.12 -12.93 1.93
CA LEU A 3 -10.30 -11.81 2.39
C LEU A 3 -9.74 -12.16 3.77
N LYS A 4 -8.42 -12.24 3.87
CA LYS A 4 -7.70 -12.42 5.12
C LYS A 4 -7.33 -11.06 5.69
N PHE A 5 -7.81 -10.77 6.89
CA PHE A 5 -7.41 -9.57 7.62
C PHE A 5 -5.90 -9.60 7.93
N LEU A 6 -5.20 -8.52 7.57
CA LEU A 6 -3.76 -8.37 7.84
C LEU A 6 -3.48 -7.39 8.98
N GLY A 7 -4.23 -6.30 9.08
CA GLY A 7 -4.02 -5.32 10.15
C GLY A 7 -4.90 -4.09 10.04
N ILE A 8 -4.97 -3.36 11.16
CA ILE A 8 -5.70 -2.10 11.31
C ILE A 8 -4.81 -1.10 12.04
N TRP A 9 -4.94 0.18 11.70
CA TRP A 9 -4.25 1.25 12.40
C TRP A 9 -4.71 1.31 13.87
N PRO A 10 -3.81 1.15 14.86
CA PRO A 10 -4.20 0.96 16.26
C PRO A 10 -4.55 2.26 17.00
N ASN A 11 -4.36 3.44 16.40
CA ASN A 11 -4.31 4.71 17.12
C ASN A 11 -5.57 5.59 16.95
N THR A 12 -6.77 5.00 16.86
CA THR A 12 -8.04 5.76 16.79
C THR A 12 -9.21 5.02 17.46
N PRO A 13 -9.97 5.67 18.37
CA PRO A 13 -11.26 5.17 18.87
C PRO A 13 -12.44 5.51 17.95
N ASP A 14 -12.26 6.35 16.93
CA ASP A 14 -13.31 6.78 16.02
C ASP A 14 -13.28 6.00 14.69
N ASP A 15 -14.47 5.76 14.15
CA ASP A 15 -14.72 5.07 12.87
C ASP A 15 -13.90 5.70 11.73
N GLY A 16 -13.07 4.89 11.05
CA GLY A 16 -12.22 5.34 9.94
C GLY A 16 -10.75 4.99 10.05
N SER A 17 -10.43 3.82 10.63
CA SER A 17 -9.06 3.36 10.79
C SER A 17 -8.56 2.65 9.52
N PRO A 18 -7.40 3.05 8.96
CA PRO A 18 -6.81 2.36 7.83
C PRO A 18 -6.69 0.85 8.08
N THR A 19 -7.13 0.05 7.11
CA THR A 19 -7.24 -1.40 7.24
C THR A 19 -6.75 -2.09 5.96
N ILE A 20 -6.06 -3.21 6.12
CA ILE A 20 -5.49 -4.00 5.03
C ILE A 20 -6.03 -5.43 5.10
N TRP A 21 -6.46 -5.93 3.96
CA TRP A 21 -6.81 -7.34 3.74
C TRP A 21 -5.99 -7.91 2.58
N LEU A 22 -5.76 -9.22 2.62
CA LEU A 22 -5.20 -10.00 1.53
C LEU A 22 -6.32 -10.80 0.88
N GLU A 23 -6.48 -10.68 -0.43
CA GLU A 23 -7.28 -11.65 -1.18
C GLU A 23 -6.47 -12.92 -1.42
N GLU A 24 -6.90 -14.03 -0.82
CA GLU A 24 -6.12 -15.27 -0.82
C GLU A 24 -6.04 -15.96 -2.19
N GLU A 25 -6.95 -15.64 -3.12
CA GLU A 25 -7.01 -16.26 -4.45
C GLU A 25 -6.05 -15.61 -5.45
N THR A 26 -5.91 -14.29 -5.39
CA THR A 26 -5.10 -13.48 -6.33
C THR A 26 -3.77 -13.05 -5.73
N GLY A 27 -3.69 -12.93 -4.40
CA GLY A 27 -2.60 -12.27 -3.70
C GLY A 27 -2.75 -10.75 -3.64
N ASP A 28 -3.87 -10.20 -4.11
CA ASP A 28 -4.10 -8.76 -4.14
C ASP A 28 -4.31 -8.19 -2.74
N LEU A 29 -3.79 -6.97 -2.52
CA LEU A 29 -4.01 -6.23 -1.28
C LEU A 29 -5.21 -5.31 -1.44
N ILE A 30 -6.22 -5.51 -0.60
CA ILE A 30 -7.37 -4.61 -0.49
C ILE A 30 -7.09 -3.66 0.67
N ILE A 31 -7.08 -2.35 0.39
CA ILE A 31 -6.66 -1.33 1.35
C ILE A 31 -7.75 -0.27 1.49
N GLN A 32 -8.23 -0.06 2.72
CA GLN A 32 -9.02 1.10 3.09
C GLN A 32 -8.11 2.10 3.81
N SER A 33 -8.06 3.35 3.33
CA SER A 33 -7.33 4.44 4.00
C SER A 33 -7.92 5.80 3.60
N TRP A 34 -7.29 6.87 4.06
CA TRP A 34 -7.70 8.25 3.72
C TRP A 34 -7.33 8.61 2.29
N LYS A 35 -8.20 9.37 1.62
CA LYS A 35 -7.88 9.98 0.33
C LYS A 35 -6.75 11.00 0.52
N ALA A 36 -5.84 11.05 -0.44
CA ALA A 36 -4.81 12.08 -0.48
C ALA A 36 -5.45 13.46 -0.70
N ASP A 37 -4.87 14.48 -0.07
CA ASP A 37 -5.20 15.89 -0.34
C ASP A 37 -4.67 16.32 -1.72
N GLU A 38 -5.17 17.45 -2.22
CA GLU A 38 -4.82 17.97 -3.56
C GLU A 38 -3.32 18.21 -3.72
N GLU A 39 -2.63 18.66 -2.67
CA GLU A 39 -1.19 18.88 -2.72
C GLU A 39 -0.41 17.57 -2.85
N THR A 40 -0.82 16.53 -2.12
CA THR A 40 -0.20 15.20 -2.23
C THR A 40 -0.48 14.56 -3.57
N LEU A 41 -1.70 14.73 -4.10
CA LEU A 41 -2.03 14.33 -5.46
C LEU A 41 -1.09 15.00 -6.46
N ARG A 42 -0.95 16.32 -6.40
CA ARG A 42 -0.04 17.08 -7.27
C ARG A 42 1.41 16.58 -7.16
N GLN A 43 1.91 16.35 -5.95
CA GLN A 43 3.26 15.81 -5.73
C GLN A 43 3.44 14.39 -6.29
N ALA A 44 2.42 13.53 -6.15
CA ALA A 44 2.46 12.20 -6.75
C ALA A 44 2.47 12.27 -8.28
N GLN A 45 1.74 13.21 -8.87
CA GLN A 45 1.76 13.47 -10.31
C GLN A 45 3.12 14.00 -10.79
N GLU A 46 3.73 14.92 -10.03
CA GLU A 46 5.04 15.49 -10.33
C GLU A 46 6.18 14.48 -10.18
N ALA A 47 6.10 13.59 -9.19
CA ALA A 47 7.03 12.47 -9.04
C ALA A 47 7.03 11.56 -10.28
N GLY A 48 5.94 11.59 -11.04
CA GLY A 48 5.80 10.91 -12.32
C GLY A 48 5.42 9.44 -12.18
N SER A 49 4.91 8.89 -13.27
CA SER A 49 4.79 7.45 -13.48
C SER A 49 5.87 6.99 -14.47
N VAL A 50 5.83 5.72 -14.87
CA VAL A 50 6.75 5.15 -15.87
C VAL A 50 6.79 6.06 -17.13
N PRO A 51 7.98 6.34 -17.72
CA PRO A 51 8.09 7.20 -18.88
C PRO A 51 7.11 6.80 -20.00
N GLY A 52 6.30 7.75 -20.46
CA GLY A 52 5.31 7.54 -21.53
C GLY A 52 3.87 7.29 -21.05
N HIS A 53 3.61 7.35 -19.75
CA HIS A 53 2.25 7.26 -19.18
C HIS A 53 1.78 8.63 -18.67
N SER A 54 0.48 8.90 -18.77
CA SER A 54 -0.10 10.08 -18.12
C SER A 54 0.08 9.97 -16.61
N THR A 55 0.33 11.10 -15.97
CA THR A 55 0.37 11.22 -14.51
C THR A 55 -1.02 11.52 -13.94
N ASP A 56 -2.03 11.73 -14.78
CA ASP A 56 -3.41 11.94 -14.34
C ASP A 56 -3.97 10.68 -13.67
N VAL A 57 -4.72 10.89 -12.58
CA VAL A 57 -5.44 9.82 -11.88
C VAL A 57 -6.81 9.67 -12.56
N PRO A 58 -7.12 8.52 -13.19
CA PRO A 58 -8.43 8.27 -13.79
C PRO A 58 -9.58 8.34 -12.77
N GLU A 59 -10.81 8.58 -13.25
CA GLU A 59 -11.99 8.69 -12.37
C GLU A 59 -12.29 7.43 -11.54
N HIS A 60 -11.83 6.26 -11.99
CA HIS A 60 -12.00 4.99 -11.28
C HIS A 60 -10.83 4.66 -10.33
N GLU A 61 -9.82 5.51 -10.26
CA GLU A 61 -8.67 5.37 -9.39
C GLU A 61 -8.66 6.45 -8.31
N THR A 62 -7.93 6.22 -7.23
CA THR A 62 -7.74 7.23 -6.18
C THR A 62 -6.39 7.07 -5.53
N VAL A 63 -5.76 8.19 -5.19
CA VAL A 63 -4.53 8.18 -4.39
C VAL A 63 -4.93 8.17 -2.93
N ILE A 64 -4.46 7.15 -2.21
CA ILE A 64 -4.67 7.02 -0.77
C ILE A 64 -3.39 7.34 -0.02
N ARG A 65 -3.51 8.01 1.11
CA ARG A 65 -2.43 8.14 2.08
C ARG A 65 -2.49 6.95 3.02
N LEU A 66 -1.55 6.02 2.90
CA LEU A 66 -1.40 4.92 3.86
C LEU A 66 -0.39 5.33 4.94
N PRO A 67 -0.74 5.23 6.23
CA PRO A 67 0.21 5.58 7.29
C PRO A 67 1.42 4.66 7.33
N ALA A 68 2.58 5.21 7.69
CA ALA A 68 3.84 4.46 7.69
C ALA A 68 3.85 3.23 8.61
N ASN A 69 3.12 3.24 9.73
CA ASN A 69 3.09 2.06 10.60
C ASN A 69 2.32 0.88 9.96
N MET A 70 1.48 1.12 8.94
CA MET A 70 0.70 0.06 8.30
C MET A 70 1.57 -0.77 7.36
N LEU A 71 2.73 -0.25 6.96
CA LEU A 71 3.72 -0.95 6.13
C LEU A 71 4.17 -2.28 6.75
N GLN A 72 4.09 -2.43 8.09
CA GLN A 72 4.42 -3.68 8.77
C GLN A 72 3.47 -4.83 8.42
N PHE A 73 2.24 -4.52 7.98
CA PHE A 73 1.23 -5.49 7.59
C PHE A 73 1.27 -5.83 6.10
N ILE A 74 2.05 -5.10 5.29
CA ILE A 74 2.23 -5.38 3.87
C ILE A 74 3.22 -6.55 3.74
N PRO A 75 2.80 -7.71 3.18
CA PRO A 75 3.71 -8.82 2.93
C PRO A 75 4.83 -8.36 2.00
N ARG A 76 6.08 -8.66 2.38
CA ARG A 76 7.19 -8.46 1.46
C ARG A 76 7.25 -9.66 0.53
N PRO A 77 7.47 -9.46 -0.78
CA PRO A 77 7.83 -10.59 -1.63
C PRO A 77 9.07 -11.25 -1.02
N ASP A 78 9.11 -12.58 -1.04
CA ASP A 78 10.29 -13.36 -0.66
C ASP A 78 11.43 -13.00 -1.63
N SER A 79 12.10 -11.88 -1.35
CA SER A 79 13.36 -11.53 -1.99
C SER A 79 14.37 -12.50 -1.38
N GLU A 80 14.65 -13.56 -2.13
CA GLU A 80 15.74 -14.52 -1.96
C GLU A 80 16.36 -14.60 -0.56
N VAL A 81 16.10 -15.72 0.12
CA VAL A 81 17.15 -16.34 0.91
C VAL A 81 18.30 -16.66 -0.06
N ASN A 82 19.26 -15.76 -0.25
CA ASN A 82 20.62 -16.14 -0.63
C ASN A 82 21.67 -15.05 -0.42
N GLY A 83 22.69 -15.43 0.33
CA GLY A 83 23.84 -14.62 0.68
C GLY A 83 24.50 -15.18 1.93
N GLY A 84 24.78 -16.48 1.93
CA GLY A 84 25.61 -17.09 2.97
C GLY A 84 26.94 -16.37 3.06
N ASN A 85 27.40 -16.10 4.28
CA ASN A 85 28.82 -16.00 4.53
C ASN A 85 29.23 -17.08 5.53
N SER A 86 29.70 -18.19 4.97
CA SER A 86 30.64 -19.09 5.61
C SER A 86 32.05 -18.53 5.36
N GLY A 87 32.82 -18.35 6.44
CA GLY A 87 34.24 -17.94 6.42
C GLY A 87 34.43 -16.47 6.82
N THR A 88 35.17 -16.14 7.88
CA THR A 88 36.33 -16.76 8.53
C THR A 88 36.23 -16.79 10.04
#